data_AF-A0A9R1NM51-F1
#
_entry.id   AF-A0A9R1NM51-F1
#
_cell.length_a   1.000
_cell.length_b   1.000
_cell.length_c   1.000
_cell.angle_alpha   90.00
_cell.angle_beta   90.00
_cell.angle_gamma   90.00
#
_symmetry.space_group_name_H-M   'P 1'
#
loop_
_entity.id
_entity.type
_entity.pdbx_description
1 polymer ?
#
loop_
_entity_poly.entity_id
_entity_poly.type
_entity_poly.pdbx_seq_one_letter_code
_entity_poly.pdbx_strand_id
1 'polypeptide(L)'
;MTRASTLDFRRKTQGQNNWSGPLRPVNVIRNKFPTYKNGSNGIVIKFADEPETPSLKESVAKETADLLDRRQRLSVRELAMKFEKGLSTATLLSNEVKCKQVALLERDVLLKNLKSVLESLRGQVAGKYKDEIEESVSMVDILAVQLSKRENELLQQKTEVTRIATSLKLASEDARRIVDEERTNARMEIENARAAVQRVQKVLKEKENSSQRIGKQDVDELREKVQEARRVKMLHCPSKAMDIKSEIYVLRDQYAEISSSSAHLLKELELHQSFKENGVPSCELEGLESLGSMLRVVVRNDVGLSNSSVQWFRIQPKGHKKEIISVPQS
;
A
#
# COMPACT_ATOMS: atom_id res chain seq x y z
N MET A 1 7.94 -40.22 32.81
CA MET A 1 7.28 -40.32 34.12
C MET A 1 7.14 -38.93 34.71
N THR A 2 5.90 -38.59 35.01
CA THR A 2 5.35 -37.31 35.42
C THR A 2 5.67 -37.04 36.89
N ARG A 3 6.02 -35.81 37.25
CA ARG A 3 5.79 -35.32 38.61
C ARG A 3 5.52 -33.83 38.63
N ALA A 4 4.23 -33.53 38.57
CA ALA A 4 3.65 -32.27 38.97
C ALA A 4 3.84 -32.09 40.49
N SER A 5 4.07 -30.85 40.93
CA SER A 5 3.88 -30.45 42.32
C SER A 5 3.18 -29.10 42.31
N THR A 6 1.87 -29.20 42.41
CA THR A 6 0.93 -28.17 42.85
C THR A 6 1.33 -27.65 44.23
N LEU A 7 1.47 -26.33 44.36
CA LEU A 7 1.30 -25.64 45.64
C LEU A 7 0.49 -24.37 45.38
N ASP A 8 -0.79 -24.49 45.67
CA ASP A 8 -1.73 -23.40 45.84
C ASP A 8 -1.31 -22.51 47.01
N PHE A 9 -1.16 -21.20 46.76
CA PHE A 9 -1.42 -20.19 47.77
C PHE A 9 -2.27 -19.07 47.18
N ARG A 10 -3.58 -19.31 47.24
CA ARG A 10 -4.62 -18.30 47.14
C ARG A 10 -4.57 -17.42 48.39
N ARG A 11 -4.11 -16.17 48.26
CA ARG A 11 -4.58 -15.06 49.10
C ARG A 11 -4.70 -13.80 48.25
N LYS A 12 -5.94 -13.34 48.10
CA LYS A 12 -6.31 -12.04 47.55
C LYS A 12 -5.76 -10.94 48.44
N THR A 13 -4.98 -10.04 47.87
CA THR A 13 -4.94 -8.63 48.28
C THR A 13 -4.90 -7.78 47.02
N GLN A 14 -5.92 -6.94 46.93
CA GLN A 14 -6.22 -5.99 45.88
C GLN A 14 -5.23 -4.82 45.96
N GLY A 15 -4.43 -4.63 44.91
CA GLY A 15 -3.46 -3.55 44.84
C GLY A 15 -2.76 -3.55 43.49
N GLN A 16 -3.10 -2.56 42.66
CA GLN A 16 -2.63 -2.26 41.31
C GLN A 16 -1.35 -2.94 40.81
N ASN A 17 -1.51 -3.82 39.82
CA ASN A 17 -0.42 -4.31 38.97
C ASN A 17 -0.42 -3.51 37.65
N ASN A 18 0.37 -2.44 37.58
CA ASN A 18 0.80 -1.85 36.31
C ASN A 18 2.11 -2.51 35.89
N TRP A 19 2.03 -3.74 35.37
CA TRP A 19 3.13 -4.40 34.67
C TRP A 19 2.65 -4.75 33.27
N SER A 20 2.98 -3.89 32.32
CA SER A 20 2.72 -4.11 30.90
C SER A 20 3.89 -4.87 30.29
N GLY A 21 3.67 -6.15 29.98
CA GLY A 21 4.51 -6.93 29.06
C GLY A 21 4.42 -6.42 27.62
N PRO A 22 5.15 -7.05 26.68
CA PRO A 22 5.51 -6.47 25.39
C PRO A 22 4.27 -6.03 24.60
N LEU A 23 4.30 -4.76 24.21
CA LEU A 23 3.25 -4.04 23.49
C LEU A 23 2.82 -4.85 22.26
N ARG A 24 1.70 -5.55 22.37
CA ARG A 24 0.94 -5.93 21.19
C ARG A 24 0.36 -4.64 20.59
N PRO A 25 0.43 -4.43 19.28
CA PRO A 25 -0.35 -3.39 18.63
C PRO A 25 -1.84 -3.71 18.85
N VAL A 26 -2.49 -2.94 19.72
CA VAL A 26 -3.94 -2.94 19.87
C VAL A 26 -4.48 -2.12 18.70
N ASN A 27 -5.25 -2.80 17.84
CA ASN A 27 -6.11 -2.27 16.77
C ASN A 27 -5.44 -1.90 15.43
N VAL A 28 -5.15 -2.93 14.62
CA VAL A 28 -5.10 -2.78 13.15
C VAL A 28 -6.17 -3.67 12.52
N ILE A 29 -7.44 -3.39 12.81
CA ILE A 29 -8.55 -3.82 11.95
C ILE A 29 -9.60 -2.71 11.94
N ARG A 30 -9.50 -1.77 10.99
CA ARG A 30 -10.65 -1.01 10.52
C ARG A 30 -10.53 -0.74 9.02
N ASN A 31 -10.51 -1.81 8.23
CA ASN A 31 -10.84 -1.75 6.81
C ASN A 31 -12.36 -1.52 6.67
N LYS A 32 -12.83 -0.29 6.81
CA LYS A 32 -14.15 0.12 6.32
C LYS A 32 -14.02 1.51 5.71
N PHE A 33 -14.28 1.61 4.40
CA PHE A 33 -14.40 2.89 3.70
C PHE A 33 -15.47 3.77 4.37
N PRO A 34 -15.36 5.11 4.30
CA PRO A 34 -16.39 6.01 4.79
C PRO A 34 -17.72 5.71 4.06
N THR A 35 -18.72 5.25 4.80
CA THR A 35 -20.08 5.08 4.26
C THR A 35 -20.76 6.45 4.22
N TYR A 36 -20.76 7.07 3.05
CA TYR A 36 -21.65 8.19 2.76
C TYR A 36 -23.05 7.63 2.45
N LYS A 37 -24.09 8.17 3.08
CA LYS A 37 -25.47 8.02 2.60
C LYS A 37 -25.98 9.37 2.14
N ASN A 38 -26.40 9.44 0.88
CA ASN A 38 -27.06 10.62 0.34
C ASN A 38 -28.45 10.72 0.98
N GLY A 39 -28.66 11.75 1.81
CA GLY A 39 -30.01 12.17 2.18
C GLY A 39 -30.70 12.80 0.97
N SER A 40 -31.99 12.56 0.80
CA SER A 40 -32.80 12.97 -0.36
C SER A 40 -32.89 14.48 -0.62
N ASN A 41 -32.24 15.32 0.19
CA ASN A 41 -32.31 16.78 0.10
C ASN A 41 -30.91 17.43 -0.05
N GLY A 42 -29.91 16.73 -0.59
CA GLY A 42 -28.62 17.34 -0.96
C GLY A 42 -27.75 17.83 0.20
N ILE A 43 -28.08 17.53 1.46
CA ILE A 43 -27.28 17.89 2.63
C ILE A 43 -26.35 16.72 2.99
N VAL A 44 -25.04 16.95 2.87
CA VAL A 44 -23.99 16.05 3.37
C VAL A 44 -23.86 16.29 4.88
N ILE A 45 -24.26 15.32 5.69
CA ILE A 45 -24.05 15.37 7.14
C ILE A 45 -22.59 14.96 7.42
N LYS A 46 -21.74 15.93 7.77
CA LYS A 46 -20.44 15.66 8.42
C LYS A 46 -20.72 15.19 9.85
N PHE A 47 -20.19 14.03 10.24
CA PHE A 47 -20.08 13.67 11.65
C PHE A 47 -18.93 14.49 12.27
N ALA A 48 -19.15 14.94 13.50
CA ALA A 48 -18.29 15.85 14.26
C ALA A 48 -16.82 15.40 14.33
N ASP A 49 -15.93 16.40 14.39
CA ASP A 49 -14.47 16.26 14.46
C ASP A 49 -14.06 15.21 15.52
N GLU A 50 -13.48 14.11 15.02
CA GLU A 50 -12.61 13.24 15.82
C GLU A 50 -11.42 14.09 16.28
N PRO A 51 -10.94 13.97 17.54
CA PRO A 51 -9.81 14.77 18.01
C PRO A 51 -8.63 14.54 17.08
N GLU A 52 -8.05 15.63 16.58
CA GLU A 52 -6.87 15.63 15.72
C GLU A 52 -5.83 14.67 16.32
N THR A 53 -5.66 13.52 15.67
CA THR A 53 -4.55 12.63 16.00
C THR A 53 -3.28 13.39 15.63
N PRO A 54 -2.35 13.60 16.57
CA PRO A 54 -1.18 14.44 16.34
C PRO A 54 -0.42 13.90 15.13
N SER A 55 0.04 14.79 14.27
CA SER A 55 0.76 14.42 13.05
C SER A 55 1.99 13.57 13.40
N LEU A 56 2.43 12.70 12.48
CA LEU A 56 3.60 11.83 12.69
C LEU A 56 4.87 12.62 13.07
N LYS A 57 4.99 13.86 12.60
CA LYS A 57 6.08 14.76 13.01
C LYS A 57 5.95 15.22 14.46
N GLU A 58 4.73 15.50 14.90
CA GLU A 58 4.42 15.97 16.24
C GLU A 58 4.53 14.84 17.28
N SER A 59 4.12 13.62 16.94
CA SER A 59 4.33 12.45 17.80
C SER A 59 5.82 12.14 17.99
N VAL A 60 6.61 12.20 16.91
CA VAL A 60 8.07 12.03 16.97
C VAL A 60 8.72 13.15 17.79
N ALA A 61 8.31 14.41 17.59
CA ALA A 61 8.84 15.55 18.34
C ALA A 61 8.54 15.45 19.84
N LYS A 62 7.32 15.02 20.19
CA LYS A 62 6.90 14.81 21.57
C LYS A 62 7.66 13.65 22.23
N GLU A 63 7.84 12.54 21.53
CA GLU A 63 8.64 11.41 22.01
C GLU A 63 10.12 11.78 22.17
N THR A 64 10.70 12.55 21.26
CA THR A 64 12.09 13.02 21.40
C THR A 64 12.25 13.98 22.58
N ALA A 65 11.28 14.86 22.81
CA ALA A 65 11.27 15.73 23.98
C ALA A 65 11.16 14.92 25.29
N ASP A 66 10.25 13.93 25.33
CA ASP A 66 10.07 13.05 26.50
C ASP A 66 11.32 12.20 26.80
N LEU A 67 12.02 11.71 25.77
CA LEU A 67 13.28 10.98 25.91
C LEU A 67 14.42 11.88 26.42
N LEU A 68 14.46 13.14 25.97
CA LEU A 68 15.44 14.13 26.46
C LEU A 68 15.18 14.53 27.90
N ASP A 69 13.92 14.76 28.29
CA ASP A 69 13.56 15.06 29.69
C ASP A 69 13.91 13.89 30.62
N ARG A 70 13.59 12.65 30.20
CA ARG A 70 14.00 11.44 30.94
C ARG A 70 15.51 11.32 31.12
N ARG A 71 16.31 11.73 30.14
CA ARG A 71 17.78 11.78 30.26
C ARG A 71 18.25 12.77 31.32
N GLN A 72 17.48 13.82 31.59
CA GLN A 72 17.89 14.96 32.40
C GLN A 72 17.48 14.84 33.88
N ARG A 73 16.43 14.08 34.22
CA ARG A 73 15.90 13.96 35.59
C ARG A 73 16.86 13.37 36.62
N LEU A 74 17.92 12.68 36.19
CA LEU A 74 19.15 12.37 36.92
C LEU A 74 20.12 11.83 35.85
N SER A 75 21.05 12.65 35.38
CA SER A 75 22.02 12.17 34.40
C SER A 75 22.76 10.97 34.99
N VAL A 76 22.80 9.83 34.29
CA VAL A 76 23.58 8.63 34.69
C VAL A 76 25.02 9.02 35.09
N ARG A 77 25.55 10.07 34.45
CA ARG A 77 26.84 10.67 34.76
C ARG A 77 26.89 11.28 36.17
N GLU A 78 25.87 12.03 36.57
CA GLU A 78 25.80 12.62 37.92
C GLU A 78 25.64 11.56 39.00
N LEU A 79 24.85 10.51 38.72
CA LEU A 79 24.71 9.39 39.64
C LEU A 79 26.03 8.63 39.78
N ALA A 80 26.71 8.34 38.67
CA ALA A 80 28.03 7.71 38.67
C ALA A 80 29.06 8.53 39.46
N MET A 81 29.12 9.85 39.23
CA MET A 81 30.03 10.73 40.00
C MET A 81 29.73 10.73 41.50
N LYS A 82 28.44 10.73 41.89
CA LYS A 82 28.05 10.63 43.32
C LYS A 82 28.46 9.29 43.92
N PHE A 83 28.31 8.19 43.18
CA PHE A 83 28.73 6.86 43.62
C PHE A 83 30.25 6.74 43.74
N GLU A 84 31.01 7.20 42.75
CA GLU A 84 32.48 7.20 42.80
C GLU A 84 33.01 8.02 43.98
N LYS A 85 32.43 9.21 44.21
CA LYS A 85 32.76 10.03 45.38
C LYS A 85 32.41 9.35 46.70
N GLY A 86 31.27 8.65 46.75
CA GLY A 86 30.87 7.85 47.91
C GLY A 86 31.85 6.71 48.19
N LEU A 87 32.27 5.99 47.14
CA LEU A 87 33.23 4.90 47.22
C LEU A 87 34.61 5.39 47.66
N SER A 88 35.11 6.48 47.07
CA SER A 88 36.41 7.04 47.46
C SER A 88 36.40 7.52 48.91
N THR A 89 35.33 8.20 49.34
CA THR A 89 35.17 8.63 50.74
C THR A 89 35.14 7.43 51.69
N ALA A 90 34.42 6.35 51.35
CA ALA A 90 34.38 5.12 52.16
C ALA A 90 35.77 4.47 52.26
N THR A 91 36.55 4.45 51.18
CA THR A 91 37.92 3.91 51.21
C THR A 91 38.88 4.76 52.05
N LEU A 92 38.75 6.09 52.01
CA LEU A 92 39.52 7.00 52.84
C LEU A 92 39.22 6.80 54.32
N LEU A 93 37.93 6.74 54.68
CA LEU A 93 37.49 6.47 56.05
C LEU A 93 37.97 5.10 56.55
N SER A 94 37.94 4.07 55.69
CA SER A 94 38.48 2.75 56.03
C SER A 94 39.98 2.80 56.36
N ASN A 95 40.77 3.58 55.62
CA ASN A 95 42.20 3.75 55.88
C ASN A 95 42.46 4.58 57.14
N GLU A 96 41.69 5.64 57.36
CA GLU A 96 41.79 6.46 58.58
C GLU A 96 41.49 5.62 59.85
N VAL A 97 40.49 4.74 59.79
CA VAL A 97 40.17 3.81 60.88
C VAL A 97 41.32 2.83 61.15
N LYS A 98 42.02 2.35 60.12
CA LYS A 98 43.22 1.50 60.30
C LYS A 98 44.34 2.27 61.00
N CYS A 99 44.61 3.52 60.61
CA CYS A 99 45.63 4.35 61.25
C CYS A 99 45.29 4.62 62.73
N LYS A 100 44.03 4.94 63.04
CA LYS A 100 43.58 5.14 64.43
C LYS A 100 43.76 3.89 65.29
N GLN A 101 43.58 2.70 64.72
CA GLN A 101 43.79 1.46 65.46
C GLN A 101 45.24 1.21 65.84
N VAL A 102 46.20 1.52 64.94
CA VAL A 102 47.63 1.41 65.25
C VAL A 102 48.00 2.34 66.40
N ALA A 103 47.53 3.59 66.37
CA ALA A 103 47.78 4.57 67.43
C ALA A 103 47.18 4.16 68.79
N LEU A 104 46.05 3.44 68.81
CA LEU A 104 45.47 2.92 70.05
C LEU A 104 46.36 1.86 70.71
N LEU A 105 46.91 0.94 69.92
CA LEU A 105 47.82 -0.11 70.43
C LEU A 105 49.09 0.47 71.06
N GLU A 106 49.69 1.50 70.44
CA GLU A 106 50.86 2.19 70.99
C GLU A 106 50.52 2.89 72.32
N ARG A 107 49.33 3.47 72.41
CA ARG A 107 48.88 4.16 73.62
C ARG A 107 48.59 3.20 74.78
N ASP A 108 48.15 1.97 74.51
CA ASP A 108 47.98 0.95 75.56
C ASP A 108 49.32 0.54 76.19
N VAL A 109 50.38 0.43 75.38
CA VAL A 109 51.74 0.20 75.87
C VAL A 109 52.19 1.37 76.76
N LEU A 110 51.94 2.61 76.33
CA LEU A 110 52.29 3.80 77.12
C LEU A 110 51.54 3.84 78.46
N LEU A 111 50.24 3.53 78.45
CA LEU A 111 49.42 3.54 79.66
C LEU A 111 49.89 2.47 80.66
N LYS A 112 50.23 1.28 80.16
CA LYS A 112 50.81 0.19 80.97
C LYS A 112 52.15 0.59 81.59
N ASN A 113 53.02 1.24 80.79
CA ASN A 113 54.31 1.73 81.28
C ASN A 113 54.12 2.81 82.35
N LEU A 114 53.23 3.78 82.13
CA LEU A 114 52.89 4.81 83.11
C LEU A 114 52.41 4.21 84.43
N LYS A 115 51.47 3.25 84.37
CA LYS A 115 50.99 2.53 85.56
C LYS A 115 52.14 1.84 86.29
N SER A 116 53.04 1.16 85.57
CA SER A 116 54.18 0.47 86.19
C SER A 116 55.16 1.41 86.88
N VAL A 117 55.38 2.60 86.33
CA VAL A 117 56.24 3.64 86.93
C VAL A 117 55.57 4.20 88.18
N LEU A 118 54.27 4.52 88.14
CA LEU A 118 53.52 5.00 89.30
C LEU A 118 53.46 3.96 90.42
N GLU A 119 53.28 2.68 90.10
CA GLU A 119 53.30 1.57 91.07
C GLU A 119 54.69 1.41 91.72
N SER A 120 55.76 1.58 90.93
CA SER A 120 57.14 1.54 91.46
C SER A 120 57.40 2.72 92.41
N LEU A 121 56.95 3.93 92.05
CA LEU A 121 57.05 5.13 92.89
C LEU A 121 56.19 5.00 94.17
N ARG A 122 55.00 4.39 94.09
CA ARG A 122 54.13 4.14 95.24
C ARG A 122 54.83 3.34 96.34
N GLY A 123 55.68 2.38 95.96
CA GLY A 123 56.47 1.58 96.90
C GLY A 123 57.64 2.32 97.55
N GLN A 124 58.04 3.49 97.01
CA GLN A 124 59.21 4.27 97.45
C GLN A 124 58.85 5.52 98.26
N VAL A 125 57.58 5.91 98.28
CA VAL A 125 57.10 7.20 98.82
C VAL A 125 56.16 7.00 100.01
N ALA A 126 56.16 7.91 100.98
CA ALA A 126 55.36 7.85 102.20
C ALA A 126 54.61 9.16 102.50
N GLY A 127 53.58 9.08 103.35
CA GLY A 127 52.76 10.23 103.75
C GLY A 127 51.92 10.79 102.60
N LYS A 128 51.73 12.11 102.57
CA LYS A 128 50.86 12.80 101.59
C LYS A 128 51.15 12.46 100.13
N TYR A 129 52.43 12.33 99.78
CA TYR A 129 52.84 12.00 98.40
C TYR A 129 52.43 10.59 97.99
N LYS A 130 52.26 9.66 98.94
CA LYS A 130 51.77 8.32 98.66
C LYS A 130 50.30 8.35 98.27
N ASP A 131 49.49 9.16 98.96
CA ASP A 131 48.07 9.33 98.66
C ASP A 131 47.85 9.97 97.27
N GLU A 132 48.69 10.97 96.90
CA GLU A 132 48.67 11.59 95.56
C GLU A 132 49.06 10.59 94.44
N ILE A 133 50.01 9.68 94.71
CA ILE A 133 50.37 8.61 93.77
C ILE A 133 49.25 7.57 93.66
N GLU A 134 48.59 7.21 94.76
CA GLU A 134 47.44 6.29 94.77
C GLU A 134 46.27 6.87 93.94
N GLU A 135 45.98 8.16 94.08
CA GLU A 135 45.00 8.87 93.25
C GLU A 135 45.42 8.87 91.77
N SER A 136 46.70 9.10 91.49
CA SER A 136 47.24 9.05 90.12
C SER A 136 47.13 7.67 89.48
N VAL A 137 47.40 6.59 90.24
CA VAL A 137 47.19 5.20 89.79
C VAL A 137 45.72 4.95 89.50
N SER A 138 44.82 5.40 90.38
CA SER A 138 43.36 5.30 90.18
C SER A 138 42.89 6.04 88.93
N MET A 139 43.40 7.25 88.67
CA MET A 139 43.13 8.00 87.44
C MET A 139 43.60 7.26 86.19
N VAL A 140 44.78 6.63 86.23
CA VAL A 140 45.29 5.80 85.13
C VAL A 140 44.39 4.58 84.88
N ASP A 141 43.84 3.97 85.93
CA ASP A 141 42.90 2.85 85.81
C ASP A 141 41.55 3.28 85.22
N ILE A 142 41.02 4.44 85.62
CA ILE A 142 39.81 5.01 85.02
C ILE A 142 40.05 5.30 83.54
N LEU A 143 41.20 5.90 83.20
CA LEU A 143 41.58 6.15 81.81
C LEU A 143 41.68 4.85 81.02
N ALA A 144 42.30 3.79 81.56
CA ALA A 144 42.39 2.48 80.90
C ALA A 144 41.00 1.94 80.50
N VAL A 145 40.04 2.00 81.43
CA VAL A 145 38.66 1.52 81.19
C VAL A 145 37.94 2.37 80.13
N GLN A 146 37.99 3.69 80.24
CA GLN A 146 37.36 4.59 79.26
C GLN A 146 37.92 4.40 77.85
N LEU A 147 39.23 4.20 77.78
CA LEU A 147 39.94 4.07 76.54
C LEU A 147 39.71 2.70 75.87
N SER A 148 39.60 1.63 76.66
CA SER A 148 39.19 0.31 76.17
C SER A 148 37.75 0.33 75.63
N LYS A 149 36.83 1.05 76.29
CA LYS A 149 35.47 1.24 75.77
C LYS A 149 35.47 1.91 74.39
N ARG A 150 36.25 2.99 74.23
CA ARG A 150 36.36 3.71 72.96
C ARG A 150 36.99 2.86 71.85
N GLU A 151 37.94 2.00 72.19
CA GLU A 151 38.54 1.05 71.24
C GLU A 151 37.50 0.04 70.72
N ASN A 152 36.66 -0.51 71.61
CA ASN A 152 35.60 -1.43 71.22
C ASN A 152 34.59 -0.78 70.26
N GLU A 153 34.19 0.47 70.53
CA GLU A 153 33.32 1.26 69.64
C GLU A 153 33.98 1.48 68.26
N LEU A 154 35.29 1.78 68.24
CA LEU A 154 36.05 1.98 67.00
C LEU A 154 36.19 0.67 66.21
N LEU A 155 36.40 -0.46 66.87
CA LEU A 155 36.45 -1.78 66.24
C LEU A 155 35.09 -2.14 65.61
N GLN A 156 33.99 -1.87 66.31
CA GLN A 156 32.65 -2.04 65.77
C GLN A 156 32.44 -1.16 64.53
N GLN A 157 32.77 0.13 64.59
CA GLN A 157 32.70 1.04 63.44
C GLN A 157 33.54 0.54 62.26
N LYS A 158 34.75 0.01 62.51
CA LYS A 158 35.61 -0.58 61.47
C LYS A 158 34.91 -1.73 60.74
N THR A 159 34.31 -2.65 61.48
CA THR A 159 33.62 -3.81 60.88
C THR A 159 32.45 -3.35 60.02
N GLU A 160 31.67 -2.37 60.48
CA GLU A 160 30.54 -1.83 59.74
C GLU A 160 30.96 -1.04 58.50
N VAL A 161 31.98 -0.17 58.60
CA VAL A 161 32.55 0.54 57.44
C VAL A 161 33.10 -0.44 56.41
N THR A 162 33.77 -1.50 56.85
CA THR A 162 34.29 -2.55 55.96
C THR A 162 33.15 -3.28 55.26
N ARG A 163 32.09 -3.64 55.99
CA ARG A 163 30.88 -4.26 55.45
C ARG A 163 30.24 -3.36 54.38
N ILE A 164 30.00 -2.09 54.70
CA ILE A 164 29.43 -1.11 53.76
C ILE A 164 30.32 -0.96 52.52
N ALA A 165 31.64 -0.85 52.68
CA ALA A 165 32.56 -0.75 51.55
C ALA A 165 32.49 -1.97 50.63
N THR A 166 32.40 -3.19 51.18
CA THR A 166 32.25 -4.41 50.37
C THR A 166 30.90 -4.47 49.64
N SER A 167 29.81 -4.09 50.32
CA SER A 167 28.47 -4.03 49.70
C SER A 167 28.41 -2.97 48.59
N LEU A 168 29.01 -1.80 48.81
CA LEU A 168 29.08 -0.73 47.82
C LEU A 168 29.91 -1.14 46.60
N LYS A 169 31.03 -1.83 46.81
CA LYS A 169 31.86 -2.38 45.72
C LYS A 169 31.08 -3.40 44.89
N LEU A 170 30.36 -4.32 45.54
CA LEU A 170 29.55 -5.32 44.86
C LEU A 170 28.41 -4.68 44.06
N ALA A 171 27.67 -3.75 44.67
CA ALA A 171 26.59 -3.03 44.00
C ALA A 171 27.10 -2.18 42.82
N SER A 172 28.29 -1.57 42.94
CA SER A 172 28.91 -0.83 41.85
C SER A 172 29.31 -1.73 40.68
N GLU A 173 29.81 -2.93 40.96
CA GLU A 173 30.18 -3.89 39.91
C GLU A 173 28.94 -4.45 39.20
N ASP A 174 27.90 -4.77 39.97
CA ASP A 174 26.64 -5.26 39.42
C ASP A 174 25.96 -4.21 38.52
N ALA A 175 25.92 -2.96 38.98
CA ALA A 175 25.41 -1.84 38.17
C ALA A 175 26.21 -1.65 36.88
N ARG A 176 27.54 -1.78 36.93
CA ARG A 176 28.41 -1.71 35.74
C ARG A 176 28.05 -2.81 34.74
N ARG A 177 27.93 -4.04 35.21
CA ARG A 177 27.58 -5.20 34.40
C ARG A 177 26.23 -5.04 33.71
N ILE A 178 25.19 -4.64 34.45
CA ILE A 178 23.84 -4.41 33.90
C ILE A 178 23.89 -3.35 32.80
N VAL A 179 24.59 -2.24 33.04
CA VAL A 179 24.70 -1.17 32.05
C VAL A 179 25.42 -1.64 30.78
N ASP A 180 26.49 -2.42 30.91
CA ASP A 180 27.23 -2.91 29.76
C ASP A 180 26.46 -3.98 28.98
N GLU A 181 25.73 -4.87 29.67
CA GLU A 181 24.82 -5.84 29.05
C GLU A 181 23.72 -5.13 28.26
N GLU A 182 23.02 -4.15 28.85
CA GLU A 182 21.99 -3.39 28.16
C GLU A 182 22.54 -2.57 26.97
N ARG A 183 23.75 -2.04 27.08
CA ARG A 183 24.44 -1.39 25.94
C ARG A 183 24.70 -2.38 24.81
N THR A 184 25.13 -3.61 25.12
CA THR A 184 25.35 -4.64 24.09
C THR A 184 24.04 -5.10 23.46
N ASN A 185 22.99 -5.28 24.25
CA ASN A 185 21.64 -5.62 23.78
C ASN A 185 21.10 -4.54 22.84
N ALA A 186 21.17 -3.27 23.24
CA ALA A 186 20.75 -2.15 22.40
C ALA A 186 21.53 -2.07 21.09
N ARG A 187 22.85 -2.32 21.11
CA ARG A 187 23.66 -2.36 19.88
C ARG A 187 23.21 -3.48 18.94
N MET A 188 22.99 -4.69 19.46
CA MET A 188 22.50 -5.82 18.67
C MET A 188 21.12 -5.52 18.07
N GLU A 189 20.19 -4.93 18.84
CA GLU A 189 18.87 -4.56 18.34
C GLU A 189 18.94 -3.51 17.22
N ILE A 190 19.80 -2.49 17.38
CA ILE A 190 20.05 -1.48 16.34
C ILE A 190 20.62 -2.13 15.08
N GLU A 191 21.59 -3.05 15.20
CA GLU A 191 22.16 -3.76 14.06
C GLU A 191 21.13 -4.64 13.35
N ASN A 192 20.30 -5.37 14.12
CA ASN A 192 19.21 -6.16 13.58
C ASN A 192 18.18 -5.30 12.83
N ALA A 193 17.81 -4.15 13.39
CA ALA A 193 16.92 -3.19 12.75
C ALA A 193 17.53 -2.62 11.47
N ARG A 194 18.82 -2.24 11.50
CA ARG A 194 19.55 -1.79 10.30
C ARG A 194 19.59 -2.85 9.22
N ALA A 195 19.86 -4.12 9.57
CA ALA A 195 19.84 -5.23 8.62
C ALA A 195 18.44 -5.44 8.02
N ALA A 196 17.38 -5.30 8.81
CA ALA A 196 16.00 -5.37 8.31
C ALA A 196 15.70 -4.22 7.33
N VAL A 197 16.10 -2.99 7.66
CA VAL A 197 15.96 -1.82 6.78
C VAL A 197 16.71 -2.04 5.46
N GLN A 198 17.93 -2.55 5.49
CA GLN A 198 18.71 -2.85 4.28
C GLN A 198 18.01 -3.89 3.39
N ARG A 199 17.41 -4.95 3.99
CA ARG A 199 16.63 -5.93 3.23
C ARG A 199 15.42 -5.30 2.56
N VAL A 200 14.66 -4.47 3.27
CA VAL A 200 13.50 -3.75 2.72
C VAL A 200 13.93 -2.80 1.60
N GLN A 201 15.00 -2.04 1.80
CA GLN A 201 15.56 -1.16 0.77
C GLN A 201 15.95 -1.92 -0.49
N LYS A 202 16.57 -3.09 -0.36
CA LYS A 202 16.92 -3.94 -1.51
C LYS A 202 15.67 -4.41 -2.26
N VAL A 203 14.66 -4.91 -1.56
CA VAL A 203 13.39 -5.35 -2.16
C VAL A 203 12.66 -4.21 -2.85
N LEU A 204 12.63 -3.01 -2.23
CA LEU A 204 12.03 -1.83 -2.85
C LEU A 204 12.75 -1.42 -4.14
N LYS A 205 14.09 -1.41 -4.13
CA LYS A 205 14.90 -1.09 -5.30
C LYS A 205 14.71 -2.12 -6.43
N GLU A 206 14.61 -3.40 -6.10
CA GLU A 206 14.31 -4.46 -7.07
C GLU A 206 12.92 -4.27 -7.68
N LYS A 207 11.90 -3.96 -6.86
CA LYS A 207 10.53 -3.70 -7.33
C LYS A 207 10.43 -2.46 -8.22
N GLU A 208 11.16 -1.39 -7.88
CA GLU A 208 11.23 -0.18 -8.70
C GLU A 208 11.85 -0.48 -10.07
N ASN A 209 12.98 -1.19 -10.09
CA ASN A 209 13.65 -1.60 -11.32
C ASN A 209 12.79 -2.54 -12.19
N SER A 210 12.04 -3.47 -11.58
CA SER A 210 11.12 -4.33 -12.32
C SER A 210 9.94 -3.54 -12.89
N SER A 211 9.37 -2.61 -12.11
CA SER A 211 8.29 -1.73 -12.55
C SER A 211 8.73 -0.86 -13.74
N GLN A 212 9.93 -0.28 -13.67
CA GLN A 212 10.48 0.51 -14.76
C GLN A 212 10.73 -0.32 -16.03
N ARG A 213 11.14 -1.59 -15.90
CA ARG A 213 11.30 -2.50 -17.04
C ARG A 213 9.95 -2.89 -17.66
N ILE A 214 8.96 -3.25 -16.84
CA ILE A 214 7.61 -3.60 -17.29
C ILE A 214 6.98 -2.41 -18.03
N GLY A 215 7.04 -1.21 -17.43
CA GLY A 215 6.50 -0.01 -18.07
C GLY A 215 7.17 0.33 -19.40
N LYS A 216 8.48 0.10 -19.55
CA LYS A 216 9.17 0.27 -20.85
C LYS A 216 8.71 -0.75 -21.88
N GLN A 217 8.64 -2.03 -21.48
CA GLN A 217 8.20 -3.10 -22.37
C GLN A 217 6.76 -2.87 -22.87
N ASP A 218 5.84 -2.45 -21.99
CA ASP A 218 4.45 -2.16 -22.37
C ASP A 218 4.35 -1.01 -23.38
N VAL A 219 5.17 0.04 -23.21
CA VAL A 219 5.21 1.18 -24.14
C VAL A 219 5.81 0.76 -25.49
N ASP A 220 6.84 -0.08 -25.48
CA ASP A 220 7.44 -0.63 -26.70
C ASP A 220 6.45 -1.52 -27.46
N GLU A 221 5.77 -2.44 -26.78
CA GLU A 221 4.75 -3.31 -27.38
C GLU A 221 3.57 -2.49 -27.94
N LEU A 222 3.13 -1.47 -27.20
CA LEU A 222 2.08 -0.55 -27.68
C LEU A 222 2.54 0.20 -28.94
N ARG A 223 3.79 0.64 -29.00
CA ARG A 223 4.35 1.32 -30.18
C ARG A 223 4.34 0.39 -31.40
N GLU A 224 4.74 -0.87 -31.25
CA GLU A 224 4.70 -1.86 -32.33
C GLU A 224 3.27 -2.12 -32.81
N LYS A 225 2.32 -2.34 -31.89
CA LYS A 225 0.90 -2.53 -32.24
C LYS A 225 0.31 -1.32 -32.97
N VAL A 226 0.66 -0.10 -32.54
CA VAL A 226 0.23 1.14 -33.23
C VAL A 226 0.85 1.23 -34.63
N GLN A 227 2.11 0.84 -34.81
CA GLN A 227 2.76 0.82 -36.11
C GLN A 227 2.10 -0.21 -37.05
N GLU A 228 1.83 -1.42 -36.57
CA GLU A 228 1.16 -2.45 -37.38
C GLU A 228 -0.27 -2.05 -37.74
N ALA A 229 -1.04 -1.48 -36.80
CA ALA A 229 -2.37 -0.96 -37.07
C ALA A 229 -2.35 0.13 -38.16
N ARG A 230 -1.33 1.00 -38.16
CA ARG A 230 -1.12 1.98 -39.24
C ARG A 230 -0.81 1.30 -40.58
N ARG A 231 0.04 0.28 -40.58
CA ARG A 231 0.41 -0.50 -41.79
C ARG A 231 -0.81 -1.17 -42.42
N VAL A 232 -1.59 -1.88 -41.60
CA VAL A 232 -2.84 -2.55 -42.00
C VAL A 232 -3.82 -1.53 -42.59
N LYS A 233 -4.00 -0.38 -41.92
CA LYS A 233 -4.87 0.70 -42.43
C LYS A 233 -4.42 1.20 -43.81
N MET A 234 -3.11 1.46 -43.99
CA MET A 234 -2.58 1.92 -45.28
C MET A 234 -2.70 0.88 -46.39
N LEU A 235 -2.70 -0.42 -46.07
CA LEU A 235 -2.86 -1.48 -47.06
C LEU A 235 -4.31 -1.63 -47.54
N HIS A 236 -5.28 -1.53 -46.62
CA HIS A 236 -6.70 -1.76 -46.94
C HIS A 236 -7.44 -0.53 -47.46
N CYS A 237 -7.04 0.70 -47.10
CA CYS A 237 -7.69 1.91 -47.60
C CYS A 237 -7.64 2.06 -49.14
N PRO A 238 -6.49 1.88 -49.82
CA PRO A 238 -6.41 1.92 -51.27
C PRO A 238 -7.18 0.78 -51.93
N SER A 239 -7.14 -0.43 -51.36
CA SER A 239 -7.86 -1.59 -51.87
C SER A 239 -9.37 -1.33 -51.90
N LYS A 240 -9.94 -0.85 -50.78
CA LYS A 240 -11.36 -0.52 -50.71
C LYS A 240 -11.76 0.62 -51.66
N ALA A 241 -10.88 1.59 -51.88
CA ALA A 241 -11.11 2.66 -52.85
C ALA A 241 -11.12 2.14 -54.30
N MET A 242 -10.27 1.16 -54.62
CA MET A 242 -10.25 0.51 -55.94
C MET A 242 -11.49 -0.36 -56.17
N ASP A 243 -11.95 -1.10 -55.16
CA ASP A 243 -13.18 -1.90 -55.26
C ASP A 243 -14.40 -1.01 -55.58
N ILE A 244 -14.57 0.09 -54.84
CA ILE A 244 -15.63 1.07 -55.09
C ILE A 244 -15.49 1.68 -56.49
N LYS A 245 -14.26 1.99 -56.93
CA LYS A 245 -14.02 2.52 -58.27
C LYS A 245 -14.44 1.53 -59.36
N SER A 246 -14.14 0.24 -59.18
CA SER A 246 -14.56 -0.82 -60.09
C SER A 246 -16.08 -0.95 -60.15
N GLU A 247 -16.75 -0.92 -58.99
CA GLU A 247 -18.22 -0.96 -58.90
C GLU A 247 -18.86 0.22 -59.65
N ILE A 248 -18.30 1.44 -59.51
CA ILE A 248 -18.74 2.62 -60.26
C ILE A 248 -18.60 2.43 -61.78
N TYR A 249 -17.54 1.77 -62.26
CA TYR A 249 -17.39 1.50 -63.70
C TYR A 249 -18.48 0.55 -64.19
N VAL A 250 -18.73 -0.56 -63.49
CA VAL A 250 -19.77 -1.52 -63.84
C VAL A 250 -21.15 -0.85 -63.88
N LEU A 251 -21.47 -0.02 -62.88
CA LEU A 251 -22.73 0.71 -62.82
C LEU A 251 -22.88 1.70 -63.99
N ARG A 252 -21.79 2.33 -64.42
CA ARG A 252 -21.81 3.24 -65.58
C ARG A 252 -22.05 2.50 -66.89
N ASP A 253 -21.45 1.32 -67.06
CA ASP A 253 -21.65 0.49 -68.26
C ASP A 253 -23.10 0.02 -68.33
N GLN A 254 -23.65 -0.51 -67.23
CA GLN A 254 -25.06 -0.88 -67.13
C GLN A 254 -25.99 0.30 -67.41
N TYR A 255 -25.68 1.48 -66.87
CA TYR A 255 -26.46 2.69 -67.13
C TYR A 255 -26.42 3.08 -68.61
N ALA A 256 -25.27 2.98 -69.28
CA ALA A 256 -25.14 3.27 -70.70
C ALA A 256 -25.95 2.29 -71.56
N GLU A 257 -25.94 0.99 -71.23
CA GLU A 257 -26.77 -0.03 -71.91
C GLU A 257 -28.26 0.24 -71.75
N ILE A 258 -28.71 0.53 -70.52
CA ILE A 258 -30.09 0.88 -70.22
C ILE A 258 -30.49 2.17 -70.94
N SER A 259 -29.63 3.19 -70.93
CA SER A 259 -29.87 4.46 -71.62
C SER A 259 -29.98 4.27 -73.13
N SER A 260 -29.10 3.46 -73.73
CA SER A 260 -29.16 3.11 -75.17
C SER A 260 -30.45 2.38 -75.52
N SER A 261 -30.83 1.38 -74.71
CA SER A 261 -32.07 0.62 -74.87
C SER A 261 -33.29 1.53 -74.74
N SER A 262 -33.29 2.44 -73.78
CA SER A 262 -34.35 3.44 -73.60
C SER A 262 -34.44 4.40 -74.79
N ALA A 263 -33.31 4.87 -75.31
CA ALA A 263 -33.27 5.74 -76.49
C ALA A 263 -33.76 5.01 -77.76
N HIS A 264 -33.45 3.72 -77.89
CA HIS A 264 -33.97 2.88 -78.98
C HIS A 264 -35.49 2.72 -78.88
N LEU A 265 -36.01 2.38 -77.71
CA LEU A 265 -37.45 2.25 -77.47
C LEU A 265 -38.21 3.56 -77.73
N LEU A 266 -37.65 4.71 -77.33
CA LEU A 266 -38.24 6.02 -77.62
C LEU A 266 -38.35 6.27 -79.14
N LYS A 267 -37.31 5.94 -79.92
CA LYS A 267 -37.35 6.05 -81.39
C LYS A 267 -38.38 5.12 -82.02
N GLU A 268 -38.50 3.89 -81.52
CA GLU A 268 -39.49 2.93 -82.00
C GLU A 268 -40.92 3.40 -81.73
N LEU A 269 -41.17 3.99 -80.56
CA LEU A 269 -42.46 4.61 -80.23
C LEU A 269 -42.79 5.79 -81.15
N GLU A 270 -41.82 6.68 -81.43
CA GLU A 270 -42.00 7.79 -82.39
C GLU A 270 -42.33 7.28 -83.80
N LEU A 271 -41.68 6.20 -84.26
CA LEU A 271 -41.97 5.56 -85.55
C LEU A 271 -43.40 5.01 -85.61
N HIS A 272 -43.85 4.28 -84.58
CA HIS A 272 -45.22 3.77 -84.53
C HIS A 272 -46.28 4.87 -84.47
N GLN A 273 -45.96 6.01 -83.85
CA GLN A 273 -46.83 7.18 -83.83
C GLN A 273 -46.96 7.80 -85.22
N SER A 274 -45.87 7.92 -85.99
CA SER A 274 -45.89 8.43 -87.36
C SER A 274 -46.59 7.51 -88.38
N PHE A 275 -46.56 6.18 -88.17
CA PHE A 275 -47.22 5.21 -89.06
C PHE A 275 -48.75 5.23 -88.96
N LYS A 276 -49.28 5.65 -87.80
CA LYS A 276 -50.73 5.78 -87.57
C LYS A 276 -51.35 7.00 -88.26
N GLU A 277 -50.55 7.98 -88.67
CA GLU A 277 -51.02 9.21 -89.34
C GLU A 277 -51.18 9.07 -90.87
N ASN A 278 -50.67 8.00 -91.49
CA ASN A 278 -50.79 7.78 -92.94
C ASN A 278 -52.10 7.05 -93.29
N GLY A 279 -53.13 7.82 -93.68
CA GLY A 279 -54.53 7.41 -93.84
C GLY A 279 -54.86 6.40 -94.96
N VAL A 280 -54.57 5.12 -94.76
CA VAL A 280 -55.19 4.02 -95.52
C VAL A 280 -56.39 3.46 -94.74
N PRO A 281 -57.62 3.43 -95.29
CA PRO A 281 -58.77 2.83 -94.63
C PRO A 281 -58.56 1.32 -94.48
N SER A 282 -58.65 0.80 -93.25
CA SER A 282 -58.60 -0.63 -92.98
C SER A 282 -59.98 -1.26 -93.22
N CYS A 283 -60.06 -2.11 -94.24
CA CYS A 283 -61.21 -2.99 -94.48
C CYS A 283 -60.88 -4.39 -93.93
N GLU A 284 -61.79 -4.98 -93.17
CA GLU A 284 -61.70 -6.35 -92.67
C GLU A 284 -62.83 -7.21 -93.25
N LEU A 285 -62.56 -8.51 -93.41
CA LEU A 285 -63.55 -9.49 -93.86
C LEU A 285 -64.21 -10.12 -92.63
N GLU A 286 -65.53 -10.01 -92.53
CA GLU A 286 -66.30 -10.51 -91.39
C GLU A 286 -67.24 -11.65 -91.84
N GLY A 287 -67.24 -12.74 -91.07
CA GLY A 287 -68.10 -13.91 -91.28
C GLY A 287 -67.32 -15.22 -91.13
N LEU A 288 -68.06 -16.33 -90.97
CA LEU A 288 -67.46 -17.67 -90.85
C LEU A 288 -67.10 -18.22 -92.24
N GLU A 289 -65.85 -18.66 -92.41
CA GLU A 289 -65.33 -19.22 -93.66
C GLU A 289 -65.74 -20.70 -93.86
N SER A 290 -67.04 -20.98 -93.76
CA SER A 290 -67.63 -22.32 -93.93
C SER A 290 -68.68 -22.35 -95.06
N LEU A 291 -68.78 -23.49 -95.76
CA LEU A 291 -69.74 -23.68 -96.83
C LEU A 291 -71.18 -23.54 -96.29
N GLY A 292 -71.94 -22.59 -96.83
CA GLY A 292 -73.29 -22.24 -96.37
C GLY A 292 -73.37 -20.97 -95.52
N SER A 293 -72.24 -20.36 -95.15
CA SER A 293 -72.17 -19.07 -94.44
C SER A 293 -72.00 -17.88 -95.41
N MET A 294 -72.32 -16.67 -94.94
CA MET A 294 -72.18 -15.42 -95.71
C MET A 294 -71.00 -14.60 -95.18
N LEU A 295 -70.13 -14.16 -96.08
CA LEU A 295 -69.02 -13.26 -95.79
C LEU A 295 -69.37 -11.83 -96.22
N ARG A 296 -69.07 -10.84 -95.39
CA ARG A 296 -69.27 -9.40 -95.66
C ARG A 296 -67.96 -8.62 -95.46
N VAL A 297 -67.75 -7.59 -96.27
CA VAL A 297 -66.63 -6.66 -96.08
C VAL A 297 -67.10 -5.52 -95.18
N VAL A 298 -66.35 -5.21 -94.14
CA VAL A 298 -66.64 -4.11 -93.20
C VAL A 298 -65.50 -3.12 -93.17
N VAL A 299 -65.84 -1.84 -93.29
CA VAL A 299 -64.88 -0.73 -93.18
C VAL A 299 -64.86 -0.28 -91.72
N ARG A 300 -63.67 -0.16 -91.12
CA ARG A 300 -63.52 0.25 -89.70
C ARG A 300 -63.71 1.77 -89.49
N ASN A 301 -63.89 2.54 -90.56
CA ASN A 301 -64.08 4.00 -90.56
C ASN A 301 -65.40 4.38 -91.26
N ASP A 302 -66.02 5.48 -90.81
CA ASP A 302 -67.41 5.93 -91.05
C ASP A 302 -67.75 6.41 -92.48
N VAL A 303 -67.08 5.88 -93.51
CA VAL A 303 -67.27 6.27 -94.91
C VAL A 303 -68.12 5.21 -95.63
N GLY A 304 -69.34 5.59 -96.02
CA GLY A 304 -70.31 4.71 -96.67
C GLY A 304 -69.81 4.12 -98.00
N LEU A 305 -69.89 2.79 -98.14
CA LEU A 305 -69.44 1.98 -99.29
C LEU A 305 -70.24 2.21 -100.60
N SER A 306 -71.07 3.24 -100.69
CA SER A 306 -72.13 3.38 -101.70
C SER A 306 -71.65 3.51 -103.16
N ASN A 307 -70.35 3.68 -103.42
CA ASN A 307 -69.77 3.75 -104.77
C ASN A 307 -68.63 2.73 -105.00
N SER A 308 -68.48 1.73 -104.12
CA SER A 308 -67.37 0.76 -104.21
C SER A 308 -67.74 -0.48 -105.03
N SER A 309 -66.92 -0.80 -106.03
CA SER A 309 -67.05 -2.04 -106.79
C SER A 309 -66.39 -3.18 -106.03
N VAL A 310 -67.18 -4.15 -105.56
CA VAL A 310 -66.69 -5.34 -104.87
C VAL A 310 -66.63 -6.50 -105.85
N GLN A 311 -65.43 -7.07 -106.02
CA GLN A 311 -65.22 -8.23 -106.88
C GLN A 311 -64.74 -9.42 -106.05
N TRP A 312 -65.50 -10.51 -106.09
CA TRP A 312 -65.13 -11.76 -105.43
C TRP A 312 -64.28 -12.62 -106.35
N PHE A 313 -63.26 -13.25 -105.75
CA PHE A 313 -62.37 -14.18 -106.42
C PHE A 313 -62.34 -15.49 -105.67
N ARG A 314 -62.37 -16.60 -106.41
CA ARG A 314 -62.03 -17.92 -105.88
C ARG A 314 -60.58 -18.22 -106.19
N ILE A 315 -59.86 -18.81 -105.24
CA ILE A 315 -58.50 -19.29 -105.47
C ILE A 315 -58.61 -20.72 -106.01
N GLN A 316 -57.98 -21.00 -107.16
CA GLN A 316 -58.02 -22.34 -107.74
C GLN A 316 -57.17 -23.34 -106.92
N PRO A 317 -57.60 -24.61 -106.79
CA PRO A 317 -56.92 -25.59 -105.94
C PRO A 317 -55.53 -26.02 -106.41
N LYS A 318 -55.15 -25.75 -107.67
CA LYS A 318 -53.83 -26.10 -108.24
C LYS A 318 -52.96 -24.88 -108.61
N GLY A 319 -53.26 -23.69 -108.08
CA GLY A 319 -52.37 -22.54 -108.19
C GLY A 319 -52.97 -21.22 -107.70
N HIS A 320 -52.13 -20.25 -107.35
CA HIS A 320 -52.50 -18.91 -106.85
C HIS A 320 -53.26 -18.01 -107.85
N LYS A 321 -53.73 -18.56 -108.98
CA LYS A 321 -54.55 -17.81 -109.93
C LYS A 321 -55.95 -17.61 -109.33
N LYS A 322 -56.32 -16.34 -109.24
CA LYS A 322 -57.63 -15.89 -108.80
C LYS A 322 -58.61 -15.98 -109.98
N GLU A 323 -59.66 -16.76 -109.81
CA GLU A 323 -60.75 -16.91 -110.78
C GLU A 323 -61.90 -15.99 -110.38
N ILE A 324 -62.37 -15.16 -111.31
CA ILE A 324 -63.48 -14.23 -111.10
C ILE A 324 -64.78 -15.02 -110.98
N ILE A 325 -65.53 -14.77 -109.91
CA ILE A 325 -66.89 -15.31 -109.78
C ILE A 325 -67.85 -14.32 -110.47
N SER A 326 -68.35 -14.68 -111.65
CA SER A 326 -69.40 -13.93 -112.35
C SER A 326 -70.77 -14.29 -111.75
N VAL A 327 -71.38 -13.35 -111.03
CA VAL A 327 -72.75 -13.51 -110.50
C VAL A 327 -73.70 -12.73 -111.42
N PRO A 328 -74.85 -13.30 -111.87
CA PRO A 328 -75.82 -12.56 -112.68
C PRO A 328 -76.35 -11.36 -111.90
N GLN A 329 -76.38 -10.19 -112.54
CA GLN A 329 -77.00 -8.99 -111.98
C GLN A 329 -78.50 -9.24 -111.78
N SER A 330 -78.99 -8.98 -110.57
CA SER A 330 -80.40 -8.77 -110.26
C SER A 330 -80.65 -7.32 -109.91
#